data_AF-A0A949KMR0-F1
#
_entry.id   AF-A0A949KMR0-F1
#
_cell.length_a   1.000
_cell.length_b   1.000
_cell.length_c   1.000
_cell.angle_alpha   90.00
_cell.angle_beta   90.00
_cell.angle_gamma   90.00
#
_symmetry.space_group_name_H-M   'P 1'
#
loop_
_entity.id
_entity.type
_entity.pdbx_description
1 polymer ?
#
loop_
_entity_poly.entity_id
_entity_poly.type
_entity_poly.pdbx_seq_one_letter_code
_entity_poly.pdbx_strand_id
1 'polypeptide(L)'
;MESMLEEISPQDKIMLEIVSSSMCSLNFLRNATDAIFDNSLKHDEIGKIYDGWINRFGEKCGANYVPYSTGAVVGYLYCGILLTKEQWFDFLPDEPIENVGAEWALEKMNYSCPFCKKPTIKYVFRRLRNAMAHGNIKIVPKLVKDVDKMDAHGFEKNVYLTFHDKRPSRQEDFFEATIPLYDLSHAITKFHTVVCEHLYE
;
A
#
# COMPACT_ATOMS: atom_id res chain seq x y z
N MET A 1 -9.64 -15.60 41.58
CA MET A 1 -8.63 -15.43 40.52
C MET A 1 -9.33 -14.72 39.38
N GLU A 2 -9.65 -13.44 39.58
CA GLU A 2 -10.24 -12.59 38.54
C GLU A 2 -9.13 -12.30 37.53
N SER A 3 -9.30 -12.81 36.31
CA SER A 3 -8.36 -12.56 35.23
C SER A 3 -8.34 -11.07 34.95
N MET A 4 -7.21 -10.43 35.19
CA MET A 4 -6.87 -9.15 34.55
C MET A 4 -6.84 -9.40 33.04
N LEU A 5 -7.99 -9.25 32.39
CA LEU A 5 -8.01 -8.95 30.97
C LEU A 5 -7.47 -7.53 30.87
N GLU A 6 -6.17 -7.41 30.60
CA GLU A 6 -5.60 -6.13 30.20
C GLU A 6 -6.47 -5.56 29.08
N GLU A 7 -6.97 -4.35 29.27
CA GLU A 7 -7.75 -3.67 28.24
C GLU A 7 -6.90 -3.60 26.97
N ILE A 8 -7.40 -4.23 25.90
CA ILE A 8 -6.75 -4.21 24.58
C ILE A 8 -6.55 -2.74 24.19
N SER A 9 -5.29 -2.35 23.99
CA SER A 9 -4.96 -0.97 23.69
C SER A 9 -5.58 -0.53 22.36
N PRO A 10 -5.84 0.77 22.15
CA PRO A 10 -6.28 1.27 20.84
C PRO A 10 -5.35 0.86 19.69
N GLN A 11 -4.04 0.77 19.97
CA GLN A 11 -3.03 0.33 19.00
C GLN A 11 -3.22 -1.15 18.60
N ASP A 12 -3.49 -2.02 19.58
CA ASP A 12 -3.71 -3.45 19.34
C ASP A 12 -4.99 -3.69 18.53
N LYS A 13 -6.04 -2.88 18.74
CA LYS A 13 -7.28 -2.93 17.95
C LYS A 13 -7.02 -2.57 16.48
N ILE A 14 -6.25 -1.51 16.21
CA ILE A 14 -5.86 -1.10 14.85
C ILE A 14 -5.02 -2.20 14.18
N MET A 15 -4.07 -2.78 14.92
CA MET A 15 -3.24 -3.86 14.39
C MET A 15 -4.08 -5.10 14.06
N LEU A 16 -5.02 -5.47 14.94
CA LEU A 16 -5.94 -6.59 14.70
C LEU A 16 -6.81 -6.35 13.47
N GLU A 17 -7.28 -5.12 13.26
CA GLU A 17 -8.06 -4.74 12.07
C GLU A 17 -7.23 -4.84 10.78
N ILE A 18 -5.97 -4.37 10.79
CA ILE A 18 -5.03 -4.49 9.68
C ILE A 18 -4.79 -5.96 9.34
N VAL A 19 -4.47 -6.79 10.34
CA VAL A 19 -4.21 -8.23 10.14
C VAL A 19 -5.45 -8.94 9.61
N SER A 20 -6.61 -8.72 10.24
CA SER A 20 -7.86 -9.37 9.85
C SER A 20 -8.25 -9.00 8.42
N SER A 21 -8.15 -7.71 8.08
CA SER A 21 -8.45 -7.21 6.73
C SER A 21 -7.50 -7.80 5.68
N SER A 22 -6.21 -7.92 5.99
CA SER A 22 -5.22 -8.55 5.09
C SER A 22 -5.54 -10.03 4.83
N MET A 23 -5.87 -10.78 5.89
CA MET A 23 -6.25 -12.19 5.78
C MET A 23 -7.53 -12.37 4.95
N CYS A 24 -8.52 -11.49 5.14
CA CYS A 24 -9.75 -11.49 4.35
C CYS A 24 -9.47 -11.24 2.85
N SER A 25 -8.61 -10.27 2.52
CA SER A 25 -8.25 -9.97 1.13
C SER A 25 -7.46 -11.11 0.47
N LEU A 26 -6.55 -11.76 1.19
CA LEU A 26 -5.86 -12.95 0.67
C LEU A 26 -6.82 -14.11 0.42
N ASN A 27 -7.77 -14.34 1.35
CA ASN A 27 -8.78 -15.38 1.19
C ASN A 27 -9.70 -15.08 -0.01
N PHE A 28 -10.04 -13.81 -0.25
CA PHE A 28 -10.76 -13.41 -1.46
C PHE A 28 -9.97 -13.74 -2.72
N LEU A 29 -8.68 -13.37 -2.80
CA LEU A 29 -7.83 -13.66 -3.96
C LEU A 29 -7.73 -15.17 -4.23
N ARG A 30 -7.58 -15.98 -3.17
CA ARG A 30 -7.61 -17.44 -3.27
C ARG A 30 -8.93 -17.92 -3.87
N ASN A 31 -10.07 -17.53 -3.31
CA ASN A 31 -11.37 -17.97 -3.78
C ASN A 31 -11.65 -17.53 -5.23
N ALA A 32 -11.23 -16.32 -5.61
CA ALA A 32 -11.34 -15.84 -6.98
C ALA A 32 -10.45 -16.65 -7.94
N THR A 33 -9.25 -17.02 -7.50
CA THR A 33 -8.31 -17.85 -8.28
C THR A 33 -8.86 -19.27 -8.46
N ASP A 34 -9.30 -19.91 -7.38
CA ASP A 34 -9.93 -21.24 -7.40
C ASP A 34 -11.12 -21.25 -8.38
N ALA A 35 -11.91 -20.17 -8.38
CA ALA A 35 -13.03 -20.02 -9.29
C ALA A 35 -12.64 -19.80 -10.77
N ILE A 36 -11.58 -19.03 -11.05
CA ILE A 36 -11.10 -18.81 -12.43
C ILE A 36 -10.62 -20.13 -13.05
N PHE A 37 -9.98 -20.99 -12.25
CA PHE A 37 -9.45 -22.28 -12.72
C PHE A 37 -10.46 -23.44 -12.61
N ASP A 38 -11.67 -23.19 -12.08
CA ASP A 38 -12.75 -24.15 -12.11
C ASP A 38 -13.41 -24.14 -13.50
N ASN A 39 -13.16 -25.19 -14.28
CA ASN A 39 -13.71 -25.37 -15.63
C ASN A 39 -15.26 -25.43 -15.68
N SER A 40 -15.94 -25.48 -14.53
CA SER A 40 -17.40 -25.43 -14.43
C SER A 40 -17.97 -24.01 -14.35
N LEU A 41 -17.15 -23.00 -14.03
CA LEU A 41 -17.59 -21.61 -13.92
C LEU A 41 -17.43 -20.89 -15.25
N LYS A 42 -18.46 -20.16 -15.66
CA LYS A 42 -18.35 -19.31 -16.85
C LYS A 42 -17.62 -18.02 -16.49
N HIS A 43 -16.81 -17.50 -17.41
CA HIS A 43 -15.96 -16.32 -17.20
C HIS A 43 -16.74 -15.05 -16.75
N ASP A 44 -18.02 -14.95 -17.08
CA ASP A 44 -18.95 -13.89 -16.71
C ASP A 44 -19.46 -13.98 -15.26
N GLU A 45 -19.07 -15.02 -14.50
CA GLU A 45 -19.52 -15.25 -13.12
C GLU A 45 -18.56 -14.75 -12.03
N ILE A 46 -17.41 -14.18 -12.42
CA ILE A 46 -16.45 -13.56 -11.49
C ILE A 46 -17.10 -12.45 -10.65
N GLY A 47 -18.00 -11.65 -11.26
CA GLY A 47 -18.80 -10.66 -10.54
C GLY A 47 -19.69 -11.27 -9.46
N LYS A 48 -20.31 -12.43 -9.74
CA LYS A 48 -21.15 -13.14 -8.75
C LYS A 48 -20.34 -13.68 -7.58
N ILE A 49 -19.07 -14.02 -7.80
CA ILE A 49 -18.16 -14.44 -6.72
C ILE A 49 -17.82 -13.26 -5.82
N TYR A 50 -17.56 -12.09 -6.40
CA TYR A 50 -17.37 -10.85 -5.65
C TYR A 50 -18.62 -10.50 -4.83
N ASP A 51 -19.80 -10.50 -5.45
CA ASP A 51 -21.07 -10.21 -4.79
C ASP A 51 -21.38 -11.23 -3.68
N GLY A 52 -21.18 -12.52 -3.96
CA GLY A 52 -21.37 -13.60 -2.99
C GLY A 52 -20.43 -13.50 -1.79
N TRP A 53 -19.21 -13.00 -2.01
CA TRP A 53 -18.25 -12.76 -0.95
C TRP A 53 -18.64 -11.52 -0.12
N ILE A 54 -18.97 -10.39 -0.77
CA ILE A 54 -19.44 -9.17 -0.08
C ILE A 54 -20.63 -9.48 0.81
N ASN A 55 -21.61 -10.23 0.30
CA ASN A 55 -22.79 -10.59 1.09
C ASN A 55 -22.48 -11.46 2.32
N ARG A 56 -21.37 -12.21 2.32
CA ARG A 56 -20.95 -13.04 3.47
C ARG A 56 -20.04 -12.32 4.45
N PHE A 57 -19.20 -11.42 3.97
CA PHE A 57 -18.07 -10.87 4.74
C PHE A 57 -18.05 -9.34 4.78
N GLY A 58 -18.70 -8.65 3.84
CA GLY A 58 -18.69 -7.20 3.68
C GLY A 58 -19.22 -6.43 4.89
N GLU A 59 -20.32 -6.89 5.52
CA GLU A 59 -20.87 -6.27 6.74
C GLU A 59 -19.94 -6.38 7.95
N LYS A 60 -19.15 -7.47 8.04
CA LYS A 60 -18.26 -7.73 9.19
C LYS A 60 -16.89 -7.09 9.04
N CYS A 61 -16.44 -6.90 7.81
CA CYS A 61 -15.12 -6.36 7.49
C CYS A 61 -15.17 -4.89 7.06
N GLY A 62 -16.35 -4.24 7.07
CA GLY A 62 -16.50 -2.81 6.79
C GLY A 62 -16.08 -2.38 5.38
N ALA A 63 -15.93 -3.31 4.44
CA ALA A 63 -15.25 -3.07 3.18
C ALA A 63 -16.19 -3.32 2.00
N ASN A 64 -16.77 -2.24 1.47
CA ASN A 64 -17.37 -2.25 0.13
C ASN A 64 -16.31 -2.44 -0.99
N TYR A 65 -15.01 -2.41 -0.62
CA TYR A 65 -13.86 -2.56 -1.51
C TYR A 65 -12.74 -3.39 -0.85
N VAL A 66 -12.91 -4.71 -0.85
CA VAL A 66 -12.03 -5.69 -0.22
C VAL A 66 -10.57 -5.67 -0.71
N PRO A 67 -10.25 -5.46 -2.01
CA PRO A 67 -8.85 -5.31 -2.43
C PRO A 67 -8.19 -4.02 -1.90
N TYR A 68 -8.97 -3.08 -1.37
CA TYR A 68 -8.49 -1.79 -0.87
C TYR A 68 -8.81 -1.55 0.60
N SER A 69 -9.04 -2.62 1.37
CA SER A 69 -9.06 -2.51 2.83
C SER A 69 -7.72 -1.97 3.32
N THR A 70 -7.71 -1.23 4.43
CA THR A 70 -6.47 -0.68 5.00
C THR A 70 -5.43 -1.78 5.24
N GLY A 71 -5.86 -2.96 5.68
CA GLY A 71 -5.00 -4.13 5.82
C GLY A 71 -4.36 -4.56 4.49
N ALA A 72 -5.15 -4.74 3.43
CA ALA A 72 -4.64 -5.11 2.12
C ALA A 72 -3.63 -4.11 1.58
N VAL A 73 -3.91 -2.81 1.73
CA VAL A 73 -3.00 -1.73 1.33
C VAL A 73 -1.70 -1.81 2.12
N VAL A 74 -1.77 -1.90 3.45
CA VAL A 74 -0.57 -2.00 4.30
C VAL A 74 0.23 -3.26 3.95
N GLY A 75 -0.42 -4.41 3.78
CA GLY A 75 0.22 -5.68 3.42
C GLY A 75 0.93 -5.60 2.08
N TYR A 76 0.29 -5.02 1.06
CA TYR A 76 0.88 -4.77 -0.26
C TYR A 76 2.15 -3.91 -0.15
N LEU A 77 2.10 -2.80 0.58
CA LEU A 77 3.25 -1.93 0.79
C LEU A 77 4.35 -2.64 1.58
N TYR A 78 3.99 -3.48 2.56
CA TYR A 78 4.94 -4.21 3.40
C TYR A 78 5.78 -5.15 2.54
N CYS A 79 5.12 -5.91 1.65
CA CYS A 79 5.79 -6.78 0.68
C CYS A 79 6.56 -5.97 -0.38
N GLY A 80 5.98 -4.88 -0.88
CA GLY A 80 6.50 -4.12 -2.00
C GLY A 80 7.69 -3.21 -1.66
N ILE A 81 7.78 -2.70 -0.43
CA ILE A 81 8.77 -1.70 -0.02
C ILE A 81 9.58 -2.14 1.19
N LEU A 82 8.95 -2.72 2.23
CA LEU A 82 9.65 -2.94 3.50
C LEU A 82 10.44 -4.24 3.56
N LEU A 83 9.85 -5.35 3.08
CA LEU A 83 10.50 -6.67 3.04
C LEU A 83 11.54 -6.79 1.92
N THR A 84 11.60 -5.84 1.00
CA THR A 84 12.63 -5.84 -0.05
C THR A 84 14.02 -5.69 0.56
N LYS A 85 15.00 -6.40 0.00
CA LYS A 85 16.37 -6.35 0.52
C LYS A 85 16.92 -4.94 0.33
N GLU A 86 17.60 -4.40 1.35
CA GLU A 86 18.18 -3.04 1.27
C GLU A 86 19.13 -2.85 0.08
N GLN A 87 19.82 -3.90 -0.34
CA GLN A 87 20.69 -3.90 -1.52
C GLN A 87 19.93 -3.67 -2.83
N TRP A 88 18.63 -3.98 -2.90
CA TRP A 88 17.85 -3.80 -4.13
C TRP A 88 17.60 -2.33 -4.45
N PHE A 89 17.67 -1.45 -3.45
CA PHE A 89 17.59 -0.01 -3.65
C PHE A 89 18.85 0.51 -4.37
N ASP A 90 19.94 -0.25 -4.43
CA ASP A 90 21.13 0.11 -5.20
C ASP A 90 20.93 -0.03 -6.71
N PHE A 91 19.92 -0.78 -7.16
CA PHE A 91 19.52 -0.89 -8.57
C PHE A 91 18.63 0.27 -9.05
N LEU A 92 18.13 1.08 -8.12
CA LEU A 92 17.29 2.23 -8.46
C LEU A 92 18.12 3.37 -9.06
N PRO A 93 17.59 4.10 -10.06
CA PRO A 93 18.26 5.27 -10.60
C PRO A 93 18.56 6.30 -9.51
N ASP A 94 19.79 6.84 -9.55
CA ASP A 94 20.19 7.96 -8.69
C ASP A 94 19.92 9.31 -9.38
N GLU A 95 18.75 9.40 -10.01
CA GLU A 95 18.27 10.59 -10.70
C GLU A 95 17.21 11.30 -9.85
N PRO A 96 17.19 12.64 -9.83
CA PRO A 96 16.13 13.41 -9.16
C PRO A 96 14.76 13.00 -9.67
N ILE A 97 13.77 12.86 -8.78
CA ILE A 97 12.39 12.49 -9.14
C ILE A 97 11.70 13.48 -10.10
N GLU A 98 12.25 14.68 -10.27
CA GLU A 98 11.77 15.68 -11.24
C GLU A 98 12.17 15.34 -12.69
N ASN A 99 13.17 14.47 -12.89
CA ASN A 99 13.73 14.14 -14.20
C ASN A 99 13.36 12.73 -14.67
N VAL A 100 12.70 11.94 -13.83
CA VAL A 100 12.43 10.53 -14.12
C VAL A 100 11.18 10.39 -14.96
N GLY A 101 11.15 9.35 -15.80
CA GLY A 101 10.03 9.12 -16.71
C GLY A 101 8.71 8.85 -15.98
N ALA A 102 7.60 9.08 -16.69
CA ALA A 102 6.24 8.91 -16.19
C ALA A 102 5.98 7.48 -15.66
N GLU A 103 6.78 6.49 -16.07
CA GLU A 103 6.71 5.11 -15.57
C GLU A 103 6.97 4.96 -14.07
N TRP A 104 7.64 5.93 -13.44
CA TRP A 104 7.82 5.92 -11.98
C TRP A 104 6.61 6.48 -11.22
N ALA A 105 5.71 7.22 -11.89
CA ALA A 105 4.51 7.83 -11.31
C ALA A 105 4.76 8.68 -10.03
N LEU A 106 5.98 9.16 -9.80
CA LEU A 106 6.32 9.99 -8.62
C LEU A 106 6.04 11.48 -8.82
N GLU A 107 5.66 11.90 -10.03
CA GLU A 107 5.45 13.31 -10.41
C GLU A 107 4.36 14.02 -9.57
N LYS A 108 3.36 13.28 -9.09
CA LYS A 108 2.24 13.79 -8.28
C LYS A 108 2.49 13.69 -6.78
N MET A 109 3.64 13.17 -6.38
CA MET A 109 4.01 13.09 -4.97
C MET A 109 4.27 14.50 -4.44
N ASN A 110 3.52 14.89 -3.41
CA ASN A 110 3.84 16.09 -2.65
C ASN A 110 4.82 15.69 -1.55
N TYR A 111 5.96 16.36 -1.45
CA TYR A 111 6.97 16.03 -0.44
C TYR A 111 7.62 17.27 0.18
N SER A 112 8.09 17.11 1.41
CA SER A 112 8.90 18.09 2.14
C SER A 112 10.19 17.43 2.60
N CYS A 113 11.32 17.94 2.12
CA CYS A 113 12.64 17.49 2.54
C CYS A 113 13.62 18.66 2.61
N PRO A 114 13.73 19.35 3.77
CA PRO A 114 14.64 20.48 3.93
C PRO A 114 16.11 20.12 3.70
N PHE A 115 16.48 18.87 4.03
CA PHE A 115 17.84 18.36 3.92
C PHE A 115 18.25 17.98 2.48
N CYS A 116 17.31 17.47 1.68
CA CYS A 116 17.56 17.05 0.30
C CYS A 116 16.56 17.74 -0.64
N LYS A 117 16.98 18.88 -1.21
CA LYS A 117 16.11 19.70 -2.09
C LYS A 117 15.74 19.03 -3.41
N LYS A 118 16.49 18.02 -3.84
CA LYS A 118 16.28 17.28 -5.09
C LYS A 118 16.41 15.78 -4.79
N PRO A 119 15.43 15.16 -4.12
CA PRO A 119 15.51 13.77 -3.76
C PRO A 119 15.53 12.89 -5.01
N THR A 120 16.37 11.85 -5.00
CA THR A 120 16.41 10.84 -6.07
C THR A 120 15.38 9.74 -5.83
N ILE A 121 15.04 8.94 -6.84
CA ILE A 121 14.14 7.77 -6.67
C ILE A 121 14.65 6.88 -5.55
N LYS A 122 15.93 6.52 -5.61
CA LYS A 122 16.61 5.74 -4.59
C LYS A 122 16.43 6.33 -3.19
N TYR A 123 16.60 7.65 -3.06
CA TYR A 123 16.40 8.34 -1.78
C TYR A 123 14.94 8.21 -1.30
N VAL A 124 13.97 8.52 -2.15
CA VAL A 124 12.53 8.46 -1.82
C VAL A 124 12.15 7.08 -1.31
N PHE A 125 12.45 6.02 -2.07
CA PHE A 125 12.11 4.64 -1.69
C PHE A 125 12.73 4.23 -0.34
N ARG A 126 13.97 4.66 -0.05
CA ARG A 126 14.58 4.43 1.27
C ARG A 126 13.82 5.14 2.39
N ARG A 127 13.39 6.39 2.19
CA ARG A 127 12.61 7.13 3.20
C ARG A 127 11.22 6.52 3.41
N LEU A 128 10.56 6.07 2.35
CA LEU A 128 9.29 5.35 2.44
C LEU A 128 9.44 4.06 3.26
N ARG A 129 10.47 3.26 2.96
CA ARG A 129 10.80 2.05 3.74
C ARG A 129 11.03 2.36 5.21
N ASN A 130 11.82 3.38 5.53
CA ASN A 130 12.10 3.74 6.93
C ASN A 130 10.83 4.18 7.66
N ALA A 131 10.00 5.02 7.04
CA ALA A 131 8.72 5.42 7.61
C ALA A 131 7.86 4.19 7.93
N MET A 132 7.79 3.22 7.01
CA MET A 132 7.08 1.96 7.24
C MET A 132 7.68 1.11 8.35
N ALA A 133 9.01 0.99 8.42
CA ALA A 133 9.70 0.24 9.48
C ALA A 133 9.41 0.81 10.88
N HIS A 134 9.13 2.12 10.96
CA HIS A 134 8.77 2.81 12.19
C HIS A 134 7.26 2.96 12.39
N GLY A 135 6.41 2.41 11.52
CA GLY A 135 4.96 2.55 11.61
C GLY A 135 4.43 3.97 11.36
N ASN A 136 5.26 4.85 10.80
CA ASN A 136 4.96 6.25 10.55
C ASN A 136 4.29 6.46 9.18
N ILE A 137 3.20 5.72 8.96
CA ILE A 137 2.39 5.76 7.75
C ILE A 137 0.94 6.09 8.12
N LYS A 138 0.32 7.00 7.36
CA LYS A 138 -1.09 7.35 7.49
C LYS A 138 -1.79 7.09 6.16
N ILE A 139 -2.90 6.36 6.19
CA ILE A 139 -3.74 6.13 5.01
C ILE A 139 -5.00 6.96 5.19
N VAL A 140 -5.23 7.90 4.27
CA VAL A 140 -6.36 8.83 4.32
C VAL A 140 -7.13 8.73 3.00
N PRO A 141 -8.34 8.13 2.99
CA PRO A 141 -9.25 8.34 1.87
C PRO A 141 -9.66 9.82 1.87
N LYS A 142 -9.47 10.52 0.75
CA LYS A 142 -10.15 11.80 0.57
C LYS A 142 -11.64 11.51 0.51
N LEU A 143 -12.39 12.12 1.42
CA LEU A 143 -13.85 12.04 1.41
C LEU A 143 -14.36 12.71 0.13
N VAL A 144 -14.53 11.93 -0.92
CA VAL A 144 -15.25 12.35 -2.10
C VAL A 144 -16.71 11.96 -1.90
N LYS A 145 -17.63 12.83 -2.33
CA LYS A 145 -19.04 12.45 -2.42
C LYS A 145 -19.15 11.25 -3.37
N ASP A 146 -20.00 10.28 -3.05
CA ASP A 146 -20.28 9.12 -3.90
C ASP A 146 -19.12 8.11 -4.07
N VAL A 147 -18.36 7.79 -3.00
CA VAL A 147 -17.36 6.68 -3.00
C VAL A 147 -17.98 5.36 -3.50
N ASP A 148 -19.23 5.14 -3.14
CA ASP A 148 -20.11 4.04 -3.54
C ASP A 148 -20.45 4.01 -5.05
N LYS A 149 -20.10 5.05 -5.82
CA LYS A 149 -20.26 5.12 -7.29
C LYS A 149 -18.94 5.15 -8.06
N MET A 150 -17.79 5.08 -7.39
CA MET A 150 -16.49 5.07 -8.04
C MET A 150 -16.09 3.68 -8.52
N ASP A 151 -15.41 3.61 -9.66
CA ASP A 151 -14.69 2.39 -10.04
C ASP A 151 -13.40 2.24 -9.21
N ALA A 152 -12.76 1.07 -9.29
CA ALA A 152 -11.54 0.76 -8.54
C ALA A 152 -10.41 1.78 -8.80
N HIS A 153 -10.26 2.22 -10.05
CA HIS A 153 -9.26 3.19 -10.48
C HIS A 153 -9.51 4.58 -9.88
N GLY A 154 -10.77 5.04 -9.90
CA GLY A 154 -11.20 6.26 -9.26
C GLY A 154 -11.01 6.22 -7.75
N PHE A 155 -11.26 5.06 -7.13
CA PHE A 155 -11.03 4.86 -5.71
C PHE A 155 -9.54 5.00 -5.34
N GLU A 156 -8.64 4.27 -6.02
CA GLU A 156 -7.19 4.31 -5.72
C GLU A 156 -6.58 5.70 -5.86
N LYS A 157 -7.07 6.51 -6.80
CA LYS A 157 -6.62 7.91 -6.99
C LYS A 157 -7.05 8.83 -5.86
N ASN A 158 -8.06 8.44 -5.07
CA ASN A 158 -8.60 9.21 -3.96
C ASN A 158 -8.14 8.68 -2.59
N VAL A 159 -7.44 7.54 -2.53
CA VAL A 159 -6.76 7.07 -1.32
C VAL A 159 -5.34 7.62 -1.30
N TYR A 160 -5.02 8.44 -0.30
CA TYR A 160 -3.70 9.03 -0.14
C TYR A 160 -2.94 8.36 1.00
N LEU A 161 -1.64 8.17 0.80
CA LEU A 161 -0.72 7.67 1.80
C LEU A 161 0.27 8.77 2.16
N THR A 162 0.40 9.04 3.45
CA THR A 162 1.40 9.96 3.98
C THR A 162 2.44 9.19 4.78
N PHE A 163 3.70 9.41 4.47
CA PHE A 163 4.86 8.78 5.10
C PHE A 163 5.66 9.85 5.84
N HIS A 164 6.07 9.55 7.06
CA HIS A 164 6.90 10.45 7.87
C HIS A 164 8.17 9.72 8.32
N ASP A 165 9.33 10.14 7.82
CA ASP A 165 10.63 9.64 8.26
C ASP A 165 11.47 10.78 8.83
N LYS A 166 11.97 10.61 10.05
CA LYS A 166 12.81 11.59 10.75
C LYS A 166 13.99 10.87 11.39
N ARG A 167 15.21 11.31 11.10
CA ARG A 167 16.38 10.79 11.81
C ARG A 167 16.47 11.38 13.22
N PRO A 168 16.50 10.55 14.28
CA PRO A 168 16.58 11.04 15.66
C PRO A 168 17.85 11.87 15.92
N SER A 169 18.96 11.49 15.30
CA SER A 169 20.27 12.14 15.46
C SER A 169 20.40 13.48 14.73
N ARG A 170 19.50 13.80 13.79
CA ARG A 170 19.55 15.04 13.01
C ARG A 170 18.14 15.53 12.70
N GLN A 171 17.63 16.43 13.53
CA GLN A 171 16.23 16.88 13.44
C GLN A 171 15.86 17.53 12.11
N GLU A 172 16.82 18.13 11.42
CA GLU A 172 16.65 18.75 10.10
C GLU A 172 16.53 17.70 8.96
N ASP A 173 16.94 16.46 9.20
CA ASP A 173 16.87 15.33 8.27
C ASP A 173 15.48 14.68 8.34
N PHE A 174 14.49 15.49 7.97
CA PHE A 174 13.08 15.14 7.88
C PHE A 174 12.67 14.89 6.43
N PHE A 175 11.80 13.90 6.25
CA PHE A 175 11.14 13.60 4.99
C PHE A 175 9.68 13.29 5.25
N GLU A 176 8.80 14.05 4.61
CA GLU A 176 7.38 13.75 4.53
C GLU A 176 6.98 13.67 3.07
N ALA A 177 6.22 12.63 2.72
CA ALA A 177 5.70 12.45 1.37
C ALA A 177 4.24 12.02 1.43
N THR A 178 3.42 12.61 0.57
CA THR A 178 2.03 12.23 0.36
C THR A 178 1.83 11.87 -1.11
N ILE A 179 1.31 10.68 -1.36
CA ILE A 179 1.13 10.11 -2.71
C ILE A 179 -0.19 9.32 -2.80
N PRO A 180 -0.92 9.37 -3.92
CA PRO A 180 -2.07 8.49 -4.16
C PRO A 180 -1.65 7.01 -4.19
N LEU A 181 -2.54 6.12 -3.76
CA LEU A 181 -2.31 4.67 -3.79
C LEU A 181 -2.03 4.18 -5.22
N TYR A 182 -2.76 4.72 -6.19
CA TYR A 182 -2.58 4.40 -7.60
C TYR A 182 -1.14 4.67 -8.06
N ASP A 183 -0.64 5.87 -7.80
CA ASP A 183 0.68 6.33 -8.24
C ASP A 183 1.80 5.57 -7.51
N LEU A 184 1.63 5.33 -6.19
CA LEU A 184 2.58 4.53 -5.41
C LEU A 184 2.64 3.08 -5.89
N SER A 185 1.51 2.49 -6.26
CA SER A 185 1.46 1.11 -6.76
C SER A 185 2.21 0.96 -8.09
N HIS A 186 2.11 1.97 -8.97
CA HIS A 186 2.89 2.03 -10.20
C HIS A 186 4.39 2.17 -9.91
N ALA A 187 4.77 3.07 -8.99
CA ALA A 187 6.16 3.25 -8.58
C ALA A 187 6.76 1.94 -8.04
N ILE A 188 6.04 1.23 -7.16
CA ILE A 188 6.45 -0.06 -6.60
C ILE A 188 6.62 -1.10 -7.72
N THR A 189 5.65 -1.20 -8.62
CA THR A 189 5.74 -2.14 -9.75
C THR A 189 6.98 -1.87 -10.59
N LYS A 190 7.26 -0.60 -10.92
CA LYS A 190 8.45 -0.22 -11.67
C LYS A 190 9.74 -0.54 -10.90
N PHE A 191 9.78 -0.31 -9.59
CA PHE A 191 10.90 -0.73 -8.74
C PHE A 191 11.16 -2.24 -8.87
N HIS A 192 10.15 -3.08 -8.70
CA HIS A 192 10.31 -4.54 -8.81
C HIS A 192 10.72 -4.96 -10.22
N THR A 193 10.21 -4.32 -11.28
CA THR A 193 10.66 -4.57 -12.66
C THR A 193 12.15 -4.31 -12.82
N VAL A 194 12.65 -3.16 -12.34
CA VAL A 194 14.07 -2.80 -12.43
C VAL A 194 14.94 -3.81 -11.66
N VAL A 195 14.50 -4.24 -10.48
CA VAL A 195 15.21 -5.26 -9.69
C VAL A 195 15.26 -6.59 -10.42
N CYS A 196 14.15 -7.02 -11.01
CA CYS A 196 14.09 -8.26 -11.79
C CYS A 196 15.02 -8.20 -13.01
N GLU A 197 15.03 -7.10 -13.76
CA GLU A 197 15.94 -6.89 -14.90
C GLU A 197 17.41 -7.09 -14.45
N HIS A 198 17.83 -6.48 -13.34
CA HIS A 198 19.20 -6.63 -12.83
C HIS A 198 19.55 -8.02 -12.27
N LEU A 199 18.58 -8.79 -11.79
CA LEU A 199 18.83 -10.10 -11.18
C LEU A 199 18.83 -11.26 -12.19
N TYR A 200 18.18 -11.07 -13.34
CA TYR A 200 18.02 -12.09 -14.37
C TYR A 200 18.77 -11.79 -15.67
N GLU A 201 19.49 -10.65 -15.74
CA GLU A 201 20.59 -10.39 -16.69
C GLU A 201 21.90 -11.07 -16.26
#